data_AF-A0A3D4XBZ9-F1
#
_entry.id   AF-A0A3D4XBZ9-F1
#
_cell.length_a   1.000
_cell.length_b   1.000
_cell.length_c   1.000
_cell.angle_alpha   90.00
_cell.angle_beta   90.00
_cell.angle_gamma   90.00
#
_symmetry.space_group_name_H-M   'P 1'
#
loop_
_entity.id
_entity.type
_entity.pdbx_description
1 polymer ?
#
loop_
_entity_poly.entity_id
_entity_poly.type
_entity_poly.pdbx_seq_one_letter_code
_entity_poly.pdbx_strand_id
1 'polypeptide(L)'
;EYQTMGNSLSLWDIDTSGDLEFHFSSMADVAQAAEQLRSFYSWYEAQPHAGPPHYAVLELDGLPLPSGDPITNRTRLNTSAVLASDFHVSFCRNAAEMEELCAGMIKSYYTFYRLPCADFSEEDLDAFAQENWDPAWAEGGVRSTVPHLSRDSKSVPVSLFSGIGAVPYAGSGLEFSYISYGGLFELLNRLGLEPAGELEHFTVTGVDGVVYEFSYSFHKTEQGETWWYYIQNGIAEPAQYSSFMYGNGYPILRVGGAAFQAVTGLTFYE
;
A
#
# COMPACT_ATOMS: atom_id res chain seq x y z
N GLU A 1 -11.63 -33.12 -6.25
CA GLU A 1 -10.88 -34.36 -5.93
C GLU A 1 -10.01 -34.22 -4.68
N TYR A 2 -9.18 -33.18 -4.57
CA TYR A 2 -8.37 -32.94 -3.37
C TYR A 2 -9.20 -32.90 -2.07
N GLN A 3 -10.27 -32.09 -2.02
CA GLN A 3 -11.15 -31.98 -0.85
C GLN A 3 -11.88 -33.29 -0.53
N THR A 4 -12.22 -34.09 -1.54
CA THR A 4 -12.91 -35.37 -1.35
C THR A 4 -12.01 -36.45 -0.72
N MET A 5 -10.70 -36.23 -0.66
CA MET A 5 -9.74 -37.09 0.05
C MET A 5 -9.61 -36.77 1.55
N GLY A 6 -10.41 -35.83 2.08
CA GLY A 6 -10.34 -35.39 3.47
C GLY A 6 -9.26 -34.34 3.76
N ASN A 7 -8.57 -33.85 2.72
CA ASN A 7 -7.65 -32.73 2.82
C ASN A 7 -8.44 -31.41 2.78
N SER A 8 -7.98 -30.40 3.54
CA SER A 8 -8.70 -29.14 3.70
C SER A 8 -8.02 -27.99 2.96
N LEU A 9 -8.82 -27.21 2.23
CA LEU A 9 -8.50 -25.87 1.73
C LEU A 9 -9.45 -24.85 2.40
N SER A 10 -9.70 -25.01 3.71
CA SER A 10 -10.75 -24.27 4.43
C SER A 10 -10.53 -22.76 4.51
N LEU A 11 -9.29 -22.29 4.29
CA LEU A 11 -8.95 -20.88 4.30
C LEU A 11 -8.92 -20.27 2.89
N TRP A 12 -9.17 -21.08 1.86
CA TRP A 12 -9.05 -20.65 0.46
C TRP A 12 -10.43 -20.65 -0.19
N ASP A 13 -10.80 -19.50 -0.72
CA ASP A 13 -11.91 -19.41 -1.66
C ASP A 13 -11.47 -19.96 -3.02
N ILE A 14 -12.44 -20.45 -3.78
CA ILE A 14 -12.22 -20.97 -5.14
C ILE A 14 -13.03 -20.10 -6.08
N ASP A 15 -12.34 -19.38 -6.96
CA ASP A 15 -13.00 -18.53 -7.94
C ASP A 15 -13.70 -19.37 -9.04
N THR A 16 -14.43 -18.72 -9.95
CA THR A 16 -15.12 -19.40 -11.05
C THR A 16 -14.20 -20.07 -12.05
N SER A 17 -12.92 -19.69 -12.06
CA SER A 17 -11.86 -20.23 -12.91
C SER A 17 -11.17 -21.44 -12.26
N GLY A 18 -11.42 -21.69 -10.97
CA GLY A 18 -10.76 -22.70 -10.16
C GLY A 18 -9.45 -22.23 -9.52
N ASP A 19 -9.15 -20.94 -9.55
CA ASP A 19 -8.01 -20.33 -8.86
C ASP A 19 -8.31 -20.19 -7.36
N LEU A 20 -7.27 -20.34 -6.54
CA LEU A 20 -7.39 -20.23 -5.09
C LEU A 20 -7.18 -18.79 -4.65
N GLU A 21 -8.08 -18.25 -3.83
CA GLU A 21 -7.97 -16.90 -3.28
C GLU A 21 -7.88 -16.97 -1.75
N PHE A 22 -6.87 -16.31 -1.19
CA PHE A 22 -6.69 -16.15 0.26
C PHE A 22 -6.80 -14.68 0.61
N HIS A 23 -7.90 -14.36 1.25
CA HIS A 23 -8.23 -13.05 1.81
C HIS A 23 -7.80 -13.03 3.28
N PHE A 24 -7.02 -12.04 3.67
CA PHE A 24 -6.51 -11.94 5.03
C PHE A 24 -6.41 -10.49 5.49
N SER A 25 -6.51 -10.30 6.80
CA SER A 25 -6.37 -8.99 7.47
C SER A 25 -5.35 -9.01 8.61
N SER A 26 -4.77 -10.17 8.91
CA SER A 26 -3.79 -10.40 9.98
C SER A 26 -2.92 -11.63 9.71
N MET A 27 -1.86 -11.82 10.50
CA MET A 27 -0.98 -13.00 10.39
C MET A 27 -1.57 -14.28 10.99
N ALA A 28 -2.72 -14.22 11.68
CA ALA A 28 -3.26 -15.32 12.47
C ALA A 28 -3.46 -16.62 11.67
N ASP A 29 -4.01 -16.51 10.46
CA ASP A 29 -4.35 -17.67 9.61
C ASP A 29 -3.29 -17.98 8.54
N VAL A 30 -2.28 -17.11 8.38
CA VAL A 30 -1.33 -17.16 7.26
C VAL A 30 -0.51 -18.45 7.26
N ALA A 31 0.01 -18.87 8.42
CA ALA A 31 0.81 -20.09 8.53
C ALA A 31 0.00 -21.34 8.16
N GLN A 32 -1.26 -21.40 8.60
CA GLN A 32 -2.16 -22.50 8.26
C GLN A 32 -2.53 -22.48 6.77
N ALA A 33 -2.84 -21.31 6.21
CA ALA A 33 -3.15 -21.16 4.80
C ALA A 33 -1.96 -21.56 3.90
N ALA A 34 -0.74 -21.18 4.29
CA ALA A 34 0.48 -21.55 3.59
C ALA A 34 0.74 -23.07 3.61
N GLU A 35 0.44 -23.75 4.71
CA GLU A 35 0.55 -25.21 4.79
C GLU A 35 -0.51 -25.92 3.93
N GLN A 36 -1.75 -25.42 3.94
CA GLN A 36 -2.82 -25.91 3.07
C GLN A 36 -2.43 -25.79 1.59
N LEU A 37 -1.86 -24.64 1.19
CA LEU A 37 -1.40 -24.41 -0.17
C LEU A 37 -0.23 -25.33 -0.56
N ARG A 38 0.77 -25.47 0.31
CA ARG A 38 1.91 -26.38 0.10
C ARG A 38 1.45 -27.82 -0.09
N SER A 39 0.54 -28.28 0.77
CA SER A 39 -0.04 -29.62 0.69
C SER A 39 -0.86 -29.82 -0.60
N PHE A 40 -1.63 -28.83 -1.01
CA PHE A 40 -2.40 -28.88 -2.24
C PHE A 40 -1.51 -28.90 -3.49
N TYR A 41 -0.53 -28.00 -3.58
CA TYR A 41 0.39 -27.95 -4.71
C TYR A 41 1.23 -29.22 -4.83
N SER A 42 1.71 -29.78 -3.71
CA SER A 42 2.43 -31.06 -3.71
C SER A 42 1.57 -32.21 -4.25
N TRP A 43 0.29 -32.26 -3.86
CA TRP A 43 -0.65 -33.24 -4.38
C TRP A 43 -0.94 -32.99 -5.87
N TYR A 44 -1.14 -31.74 -6.28
CA TYR A 44 -1.47 -31.35 -7.64
C TYR A 44 -0.35 -31.73 -8.62
N GLU A 45 0.90 -31.39 -8.28
CA GLU A 45 2.09 -31.71 -9.10
C GLU A 45 2.35 -33.22 -9.21
N ALA A 46 1.86 -34.03 -8.26
CA ALA A 46 1.98 -35.48 -8.30
C ALA A 46 0.96 -36.15 -9.24
N GLN A 47 -0.03 -35.42 -9.78
CA GLN A 47 -1.07 -36.02 -10.61
C GLN A 47 -0.58 -36.27 -12.05
N PRO A 48 -0.79 -37.48 -12.63
CA PRO A 48 -0.29 -37.85 -13.97
C PRO A 48 -0.81 -36.98 -15.14
N HIS A 49 -1.93 -36.29 -14.93
CA HIS A 49 -2.59 -35.41 -15.90
C HIS A 49 -2.97 -34.08 -15.26
N ALA A 50 -2.13 -33.56 -14.35
CA ALA A 50 -2.30 -32.20 -13.85
C ALA A 50 -2.56 -31.26 -15.04
N GLY A 51 -3.68 -30.54 -14.98
CA GLY A 51 -4.12 -29.65 -16.04
C GLY A 51 -3.20 -28.43 -16.19
N PRO A 52 -3.65 -27.36 -16.88
CA PRO A 52 -2.88 -26.11 -16.89
C PRO A 52 -2.60 -25.64 -15.45
N PRO A 53 -1.49 -24.92 -15.25
CA PRO A 53 -1.10 -24.51 -13.91
C PRO A 53 -2.14 -23.60 -13.26
N HIS A 54 -2.52 -23.94 -12.04
CA HIS A 54 -3.32 -23.06 -11.17
C HIS A 54 -2.38 -22.18 -10.37
N TYR A 55 -2.76 -20.92 -10.21
CA TYR A 55 -2.13 -20.02 -9.26
C TYR A 55 -3.07 -19.76 -8.08
N ALA A 56 -2.45 -19.38 -6.98
CA ALA A 56 -3.12 -18.92 -5.79
C ALA A 56 -2.90 -17.42 -5.69
N VAL A 57 -3.83 -16.74 -5.04
CA VAL A 57 -3.85 -15.31 -4.90
C VAL A 57 -3.84 -14.95 -3.44
N LEU A 58 -2.99 -13.98 -3.10
CA LEU A 58 -2.98 -13.31 -1.81
C LEU A 58 -3.60 -11.92 -1.98
N GLU A 59 -4.60 -11.62 -1.16
CA GLU A 59 -5.24 -10.32 -1.11
C GLU A 59 -5.40 -9.86 0.35
N LEU A 60 -4.84 -8.69 0.66
CA LEU A 60 -4.99 -8.07 1.97
C LEU A 60 -6.27 -7.22 1.95
N ASP A 61 -7.25 -7.56 2.77
CA ASP A 61 -8.56 -6.90 2.80
C ASP A 61 -9.17 -6.88 4.22
N GLY A 62 -10.43 -6.44 4.33
CA GLY A 62 -11.12 -6.36 5.63
C GLY A 62 -10.52 -5.35 6.62
N LEU A 63 -9.68 -4.44 6.13
CA LEU A 63 -8.97 -3.43 6.91
C LEU A 63 -9.76 -2.12 7.04
N PRO A 64 -9.48 -1.29 8.07
CA PRO A 64 -10.23 -0.05 8.32
C PRO A 64 -10.03 1.03 7.25
N LEU A 65 -8.89 1.01 6.54
CA LEU A 65 -8.59 1.88 5.41
C LEU A 65 -8.37 1.03 4.15
N PRO A 66 -8.48 1.63 2.95
CA PRO A 66 -8.25 0.92 1.70
C PRO A 66 -6.84 0.30 1.65
N SER A 67 -6.75 -0.98 1.33
CA SER A 67 -5.48 -1.74 1.30
C SER A 67 -4.98 -2.06 -0.11
N GLY A 68 -5.85 -1.96 -1.12
CA GLY A 68 -5.53 -2.32 -2.50
C GLY A 68 -4.52 -1.38 -3.17
N ASP A 69 -4.38 -1.54 -4.50
CA ASP A 69 -3.45 -0.74 -5.29
C ASP A 69 -3.67 0.77 -5.04
N PRO A 70 -2.61 1.51 -4.71
CA PRO A 70 -1.21 1.14 -4.92
C PRO A 70 -0.48 0.71 -3.64
N ILE A 71 -1.19 0.65 -2.50
CA ILE A 71 -0.58 0.47 -1.18
C ILE A 71 -0.10 -0.96 -1.02
N THR A 72 -0.95 -1.92 -1.35
CA THR A 72 -0.56 -3.32 -1.48
C THR A 72 -1.06 -3.86 -2.82
N ASN A 73 -0.29 -4.78 -3.38
CA ASN A 73 -0.64 -5.45 -4.63
C ASN A 73 -1.15 -6.85 -4.34
N ARG A 74 -2.31 -7.18 -4.94
CA ARG A 74 -2.75 -8.56 -5.08
C ARG A 74 -1.62 -9.37 -5.73
N THR A 75 -1.15 -10.40 -5.04
CA THR A 75 0.05 -11.15 -5.45
C THR A 75 -0.29 -12.58 -5.81
N ARG A 76 0.31 -13.10 -6.89
CA ARG A 76 0.06 -14.47 -7.38
C ARG A 76 1.19 -15.41 -6.95
N LEU A 77 0.81 -16.55 -6.38
CA LEU A 77 1.68 -17.65 -6.00
C LEU A 77 1.53 -18.79 -6.99
N ASN A 78 2.64 -19.26 -7.54
CA ASN A 78 2.66 -20.40 -8.47
C ASN A 78 3.34 -21.62 -7.84
N THR A 79 3.13 -22.78 -8.47
CA THR A 79 3.86 -23.99 -8.10
C THR A 79 5.33 -23.91 -8.52
N SER A 80 6.19 -24.70 -7.89
CA SER A 80 7.63 -24.70 -8.20
C SER A 80 7.92 -25.15 -9.63
N ALA A 81 7.16 -26.14 -10.13
CA ALA A 81 7.32 -26.63 -11.51
C ALA A 81 7.03 -25.54 -12.55
N VAL A 82 6.02 -24.69 -12.30
CA VAL A 82 5.64 -23.60 -13.21
C VAL A 82 6.74 -22.57 -13.31
N LEU A 83 7.23 -22.09 -12.16
CA LEU A 83 8.32 -21.12 -12.10
C LEU A 83 9.60 -21.65 -12.76
N ALA A 84 9.87 -22.96 -12.66
CA ALA A 84 11.01 -23.59 -13.32
C ALA A 84 10.83 -23.71 -14.85
N SER A 85 9.59 -23.82 -15.34
CA SER A 85 9.26 -24.02 -16.75
C SER A 85 9.07 -22.71 -17.54
N ASP A 86 8.71 -21.62 -16.88
CA ASP A 86 8.47 -20.32 -17.49
C ASP A 86 9.11 -19.20 -16.67
N PHE A 87 10.35 -18.86 -17.02
CA PHE A 87 11.11 -17.78 -16.41
C PHE A 87 10.64 -16.38 -16.83
N HIS A 88 9.66 -16.27 -17.74
CA HIS A 88 9.05 -15.01 -18.13
C HIS A 88 7.85 -14.63 -17.23
N VAL A 89 7.44 -15.49 -16.30
CA VAL A 89 6.42 -15.18 -15.29
C VAL A 89 7.02 -14.32 -14.16
N SER A 90 7.43 -13.10 -14.48
CA SER A 90 8.14 -12.18 -13.57
C SER A 90 7.32 -11.72 -12.35
N PHE A 91 6.00 -11.90 -12.39
CA PHE A 91 5.06 -11.41 -11.37
C PHE A 91 4.56 -12.49 -10.42
N CYS A 92 5.19 -13.68 -10.46
CA CYS A 92 4.76 -14.81 -9.65
C CYS A 92 5.84 -15.23 -8.66
N ARG A 93 5.39 -15.62 -7.46
CA ARG A 93 6.23 -15.94 -6.32
C ARG A 93 6.05 -17.38 -5.88
N ASN A 94 7.00 -17.89 -5.12
CA ASN A 94 6.95 -19.25 -4.60
C ASN A 94 5.98 -19.32 -3.41
N ALA A 95 5.15 -20.36 -3.33
CA ALA A 95 4.30 -20.61 -2.17
C ALA A 95 5.08 -20.69 -0.83
N ALA A 96 6.37 -21.03 -0.86
CA ALA A 96 7.24 -20.99 0.32
C ALA A 96 7.49 -19.57 0.86
N GLU A 97 7.30 -18.55 0.02
CA GLU A 97 7.47 -17.13 0.37
C GLU A 97 6.15 -16.50 0.88
N MET A 98 5.06 -17.27 0.93
CA MET A 98 3.72 -16.75 1.26
C MET A 98 3.69 -16.00 2.59
N GLU A 99 4.30 -16.54 3.64
CA GLU A 99 4.30 -15.92 4.97
C GLU A 99 5.04 -14.58 4.95
N GLU A 100 6.18 -14.50 4.27
CA GLU A 100 6.96 -13.26 4.11
C GLU A 100 6.21 -12.22 3.28
N LEU A 101 5.54 -12.66 2.21
CA LEU A 101 4.72 -11.79 1.36
C LEU A 101 3.53 -11.22 2.14
N CYS A 102 2.82 -12.05 2.90
CA CYS A 102 1.71 -11.60 3.73
C CYS A 102 2.19 -10.62 4.81
N ALA A 103 3.31 -10.91 5.47
CA ALA A 103 3.93 -10.01 6.43
C ALA A 103 4.32 -8.67 5.78
N GLY A 104 4.92 -8.72 4.58
CA GLY A 104 5.28 -7.52 3.81
C GLY A 104 4.06 -6.67 3.45
N MET A 105 2.94 -7.29 3.06
CA MET A 105 1.69 -6.58 2.74
C MET A 105 1.12 -5.89 3.99
N ILE A 106 1.05 -6.59 5.13
CA ILE A 106 0.59 -6.02 6.40
C ILE A 106 1.50 -4.87 6.82
N LYS A 107 2.82 -5.08 6.86
CA LYS A 107 3.78 -4.03 7.23
C LYS A 107 3.70 -2.82 6.30
N SER A 108 3.57 -3.04 4.98
CA SER A 108 3.40 -1.96 4.01
C SER A 108 2.16 -1.13 4.31
N TYR A 109 1.01 -1.77 4.53
CA TYR A 109 -0.24 -1.09 4.86
C TYR A 109 -0.14 -0.26 6.15
N TYR A 110 0.29 -0.88 7.25
CA TYR A 110 0.32 -0.22 8.57
C TYR A 110 1.38 0.89 8.63
N THR A 111 2.54 0.71 8.01
CA THR A 111 3.57 1.77 7.94
C THR A 111 3.16 2.90 7.02
N PHE A 112 2.53 2.61 5.88
CA PHE A 112 2.08 3.64 4.95
C PHE A 112 1.05 4.58 5.59
N TYR A 113 0.07 4.04 6.32
CA TYR A 113 -0.95 4.83 7.02
C TYR A 113 -0.53 5.31 8.42
N ARG A 114 0.66 4.94 8.92
CA ARG A 114 1.12 5.21 10.30
C ARG A 114 0.12 4.74 11.35
N LEU A 115 -0.39 3.51 11.18
CA LEU A 115 -1.33 2.87 12.09
C LEU A 115 -0.64 1.82 12.97
N PRO A 116 -1.09 1.60 14.21
CA PRO A 116 -0.60 0.50 15.04
C PRO A 116 -1.04 -0.86 14.45
N CYS A 117 -0.15 -1.85 14.50
CA CYS A 117 -0.43 -3.22 14.08
C CYS A 117 -0.45 -4.16 15.28
N ALA A 118 -1.40 -5.10 15.34
CA ALA A 118 -1.44 -6.12 16.38
C ALA A 118 -0.43 -7.25 16.15
N ASP A 119 -0.07 -7.52 14.90
CA ASP A 119 0.81 -8.63 14.51
C ASP A 119 2.30 -8.29 14.58
N PHE A 120 2.66 -7.01 14.57
CA PHE A 120 4.04 -6.53 14.52
C PHE A 120 4.26 -5.41 15.55
N SER A 121 5.44 -5.40 16.16
CA SER A 121 5.81 -4.34 17.10
C SER A 121 6.04 -3.01 16.37
N GLU A 122 5.96 -1.90 17.11
CA GLU A 122 6.29 -0.57 16.58
C GLU A 122 7.73 -0.50 16.05
N GLU A 123 8.69 -1.12 16.75
CA GLU A 123 10.08 -1.21 16.31
C GLU A 123 10.23 -1.96 14.98
N ASP A 124 9.51 -3.07 14.80
CA ASP A 124 9.52 -3.83 13.54
C ASP A 124 8.94 -3.02 12.38
N LEU A 125 7.88 -2.24 12.64
CA LEU A 125 7.24 -1.38 11.64
C LEU A 125 8.14 -0.20 11.26
N ASP A 126 8.78 0.45 12.23
CA ASP A 126 9.70 1.56 11.97
C ASP A 126 10.95 1.09 11.21
N ALA A 127 11.51 -0.08 11.57
CA ALA A 127 12.62 -0.66 10.83
C ALA A 127 12.22 -1.00 9.38
N PHE A 128 11.05 -1.62 9.19
CA PHE A 128 10.51 -1.89 7.87
C PHE A 128 10.30 -0.61 7.06
N ALA A 129 9.75 0.44 7.69
CA ALA A 129 9.48 1.72 7.05
C ALA A 129 10.77 2.37 6.55
N GLN A 130 11.84 2.38 7.37
CA GLN A 130 13.13 2.93 6.96
C GLN A 130 13.74 2.13 5.80
N GLU A 131 13.71 0.80 5.87
CA GLU A 131 14.29 -0.07 4.83
C GLU A 131 13.55 0.07 3.49
N ASN A 132 12.22 0.19 3.51
CA ASN A 132 11.39 0.09 2.31
C ASN A 132 10.96 1.45 1.75
N TRP A 133 10.75 2.47 2.60
CA TRP A 133 10.28 3.78 2.14
C TRP A 133 11.41 4.77 1.88
N ASP A 134 12.54 4.72 2.60
CA ASP A 134 13.64 5.66 2.36
C ASP A 134 14.19 5.58 0.93
N PRO A 135 14.33 4.39 0.30
CA PRO A 135 14.72 4.31 -1.10
C PRO A 135 13.70 4.96 -2.05
N ALA A 136 12.43 5.07 -1.67
CA ALA A 136 11.42 5.73 -2.51
C ALA A 136 11.65 7.23 -2.62
N TRP A 137 12.33 7.83 -1.64
CA TRP A 137 12.67 9.25 -1.58
C TRP A 137 14.10 9.57 -2.05
N ALA A 138 14.96 8.57 -2.23
CA ALA A 138 16.35 8.74 -2.62
C ALA A 138 16.56 8.97 -4.14
N GLU A 139 17.58 9.75 -4.50
CA GLU A 139 17.97 10.06 -5.88
C GLU A 139 18.83 8.94 -6.52
N GLY A 140 18.39 8.38 -7.66
CA GLY A 140 19.15 7.48 -8.55
C GLY A 140 19.09 5.97 -8.19
N GLY A 141 19.12 5.00 -9.12
CA GLY A 141 19.75 5.00 -10.46
C GLY A 141 18.95 4.43 -11.63
N VAL A 142 17.65 4.12 -11.51
CA VAL A 142 16.71 4.04 -12.65
C VAL A 142 15.35 4.58 -12.20
N ARG A 143 15.29 5.91 -12.06
CA ARG A 143 14.10 6.77 -11.92
C ARG A 143 14.52 8.15 -12.46
N SER A 144 14.63 8.32 -13.77
CA SER A 144 15.46 9.37 -14.41
C SER A 144 14.99 10.83 -14.26
N THR A 145 14.07 11.13 -13.34
CA THR A 145 13.75 12.48 -12.86
C THR A 145 13.10 12.34 -11.47
N VAL A 146 13.90 12.41 -10.40
CA VAL A 146 13.45 12.53 -9.00
C VAL A 146 13.86 13.95 -8.55
N PRO A 147 13.05 14.69 -7.76
CA PRO A 147 13.00 16.13 -7.86
C PRO A 147 13.84 16.89 -6.83
N HIS A 148 14.26 18.08 -7.25
CA HIS A 148 14.75 19.14 -6.39
C HIS A 148 13.60 19.72 -5.55
N LEU A 149 13.15 18.98 -4.52
CA LEU A 149 12.18 19.46 -3.54
C LEU A 149 12.73 20.70 -2.83
N SER A 150 11.92 21.75 -2.82
CA SER A 150 12.32 23.02 -2.20
C SER A 150 11.20 23.65 -1.41
N ARG A 151 11.58 24.47 -0.43
CA ARG A 151 10.68 25.34 0.32
C ARG A 151 11.36 26.69 0.46
N ASP A 152 10.64 27.77 0.20
CA ASP A 152 11.17 29.14 0.24
C ASP A 152 12.48 29.32 -0.57
N SER A 153 12.52 28.70 -1.73
CA SER A 153 13.69 28.68 -2.63
C SER A 153 14.95 28.00 -2.09
N LYS A 154 14.81 27.14 -1.09
CA LYS A 154 15.90 26.35 -0.52
C LYS A 154 15.62 24.86 -0.67
N SER A 155 16.64 24.10 -1.03
CA SER A 155 16.56 22.64 -1.08
C SER A 155 16.23 22.08 0.31
N VAL A 156 15.33 21.10 0.33
CA VAL A 156 14.85 20.45 1.53
C VAL A 156 15.53 19.07 1.64
N PRO A 157 16.14 18.72 2.79
CA PRO A 157 16.85 17.46 2.91
C PRO A 157 15.89 16.27 2.86
N VAL A 158 16.24 15.24 2.09
CA VAL A 158 15.46 14.00 1.94
C VAL A 158 15.21 13.29 3.28
N SER A 159 16.10 13.47 4.27
CA SER A 159 15.94 12.91 5.61
C SER A 159 14.64 13.35 6.32
N LEU A 160 14.01 14.45 5.90
CA LEU A 160 12.69 14.85 6.41
C LEU A 160 11.60 13.83 6.06
N PHE A 161 11.81 12.99 5.05
CA PHE A 161 10.87 11.98 4.60
C PHE A 161 11.18 10.56 5.09
N SER A 162 12.24 10.37 5.89
CA SER A 162 12.65 9.03 6.34
C SER A 162 11.52 8.33 7.12
N GLY A 163 11.22 7.10 6.73
CA GLY A 163 10.12 6.28 7.24
C GLY A 163 8.71 6.70 6.80
N ILE A 164 8.55 7.77 6.02
CA ILE A 164 7.25 8.18 5.49
C ILE A 164 6.96 7.41 4.21
N GLY A 165 5.86 6.65 4.18
CA GLY A 165 5.46 5.91 2.99
C GLY A 165 5.18 6.82 1.79
N ALA A 166 5.86 6.55 0.67
CA ALA A 166 5.57 7.15 -0.63
C ALA A 166 5.35 6.06 -1.66
N VAL A 167 4.14 6.04 -2.20
CA VAL A 167 3.79 5.06 -3.22
C VAL A 167 3.91 5.70 -4.59
N PRO A 168 4.82 5.22 -5.46
CA PRO A 168 5.03 5.81 -6.77
C PRO A 168 3.91 5.44 -7.74
N TYR A 169 3.56 6.38 -8.62
CA TYR A 169 2.85 6.03 -9.84
C TYR A 169 3.85 5.46 -10.85
N ALA A 170 3.57 4.26 -11.38
CA ALA A 170 4.53 3.51 -12.18
C ALA A 170 5.11 4.34 -13.35
N GLY A 171 6.44 4.28 -13.52
CA GLY A 171 7.14 5.00 -14.59
C GLY A 171 7.16 6.52 -14.46
N SER A 172 6.75 7.06 -13.30
CA SER A 172 6.59 8.50 -13.08
C SER A 172 7.50 9.02 -11.97
N GLY A 173 7.79 10.33 -11.98
CA GLY A 173 8.57 11.01 -10.96
C GLY A 173 7.85 11.08 -9.60
N LEU A 174 8.59 11.49 -8.56
CA LEU A 174 8.09 11.58 -7.18
C LEU A 174 6.90 12.56 -7.03
N GLU A 175 6.80 13.56 -7.89
CA GLU A 175 5.66 14.46 -7.99
C GLU A 175 4.35 13.74 -8.32
N PHE A 176 4.41 12.51 -8.84
CA PHE A 176 3.28 11.63 -9.08
C PHE A 176 3.09 10.58 -7.98
N SER A 177 3.95 10.55 -6.96
CA SER A 177 3.77 9.69 -5.80
C SER A 177 2.67 10.20 -4.88
N TYR A 178 2.20 9.30 -4.02
CA TYR A 178 1.19 9.59 -3.01
C TYR A 178 1.73 9.32 -1.60
N ILE A 179 1.30 10.15 -0.65
CA ILE A 179 1.51 9.96 0.79
C ILE A 179 0.17 9.88 1.50
N SER A 180 0.11 9.17 2.61
CA SER A 180 -1.09 9.13 3.47
C SER A 180 -1.25 10.40 4.31
N TYR A 181 -2.43 10.59 4.93
CA TYR A 181 -2.62 11.69 5.90
C TYR A 181 -1.71 11.57 7.14
N GLY A 182 -1.45 10.37 7.65
CA GLY A 182 -0.49 10.14 8.74
C GLY A 182 0.95 10.45 8.31
N GLY A 183 1.32 10.12 7.07
CA GLY A 183 2.58 10.55 6.48
C GLY A 183 2.68 12.07 6.34
N LEU A 184 1.58 12.73 5.96
CA LEU A 184 1.51 14.19 5.91
C LEU A 184 1.68 14.80 7.31
N PHE A 185 0.95 14.31 8.32
CA PHE A 185 1.05 14.78 9.70
C PHE A 185 2.50 14.76 10.22
N GLU A 186 3.18 13.63 10.03
CA GLU A 186 4.59 13.47 10.39
C GLU A 186 5.48 14.49 9.66
N LEU A 187 5.31 14.64 8.35
CA LEU A 187 6.06 15.61 7.55
C LEU A 187 5.83 17.04 8.02
N LEU A 188 4.59 17.43 8.36
CA LEU A 188 4.26 18.77 8.82
C LEU A 188 4.93 19.10 10.16
N ASN A 189 4.96 18.14 11.09
CA ASN A 189 5.70 18.28 12.34
C ASN A 189 7.20 18.49 12.08
N ARG A 190 7.80 17.69 11.19
CA ARG A 190 9.23 17.83 10.81
C ARG A 190 9.54 19.14 10.09
N LEU A 191 8.56 19.69 9.38
CA LEU A 191 8.62 21.00 8.73
C LEU A 191 8.37 22.18 9.68
N GLY A 192 8.07 21.93 10.97
CA GLY A 192 7.77 22.95 11.96
C GLY A 192 6.46 23.70 11.70
N LEU A 193 5.51 23.06 11.02
CA LEU A 193 4.17 23.63 10.72
C LEU A 193 3.13 23.32 11.80
N GLU A 194 3.48 22.48 12.78
CA GLU A 194 2.73 22.21 14.02
C GLU A 194 1.21 22.00 13.79
N PRO A 195 0.81 20.94 13.05
CA PRO A 195 -0.60 20.60 12.89
C PRO A 195 -1.28 20.39 14.26
N ALA A 196 -2.49 20.93 14.43
CA ALA A 196 -3.26 20.80 15.65
C ALA A 196 -4.20 19.59 15.59
N GLY A 197 -4.02 18.64 16.51
CA GLY A 197 -4.76 17.37 16.56
C GLY A 197 -3.81 16.18 16.69
N GLU A 198 -4.29 15.02 16.29
CA GLU A 198 -3.53 13.76 16.28
C GLU A 198 -3.43 13.23 14.85
N LEU A 199 -2.64 12.17 14.62
CA LEU A 199 -2.36 11.66 13.27
C LEU A 199 -3.62 11.24 12.51
N GLU A 200 -4.65 10.74 13.19
CA GLU A 200 -5.90 10.28 12.56
C GLU A 200 -6.86 11.43 12.21
N HIS A 201 -6.67 12.59 12.84
CA HIS A 201 -7.49 13.78 12.65
C HIS A 201 -6.74 15.03 13.12
N PHE A 202 -6.35 15.88 12.16
CA PHE A 202 -5.65 17.12 12.44
C PHE A 202 -6.09 18.26 11.53
N THR A 203 -5.76 19.47 11.98
CA THR A 203 -5.93 20.72 11.24
C THR A 203 -4.59 21.42 11.08
N VAL A 204 -4.43 22.16 9.99
CA VAL A 204 -3.21 22.93 9.71
C VAL A 204 -3.57 24.16 8.88
N THR A 205 -2.93 25.29 9.19
CA THR A 205 -3.00 26.46 8.31
C THR A 205 -1.90 26.32 7.27
N GLY A 206 -2.28 26.17 6.01
CA GLY A 206 -1.33 26.07 4.90
C GLY A 206 -0.50 27.34 4.73
N VAL A 207 0.56 27.24 3.94
CA VAL A 207 1.40 28.40 3.59
C VAL A 207 0.66 29.44 2.76
N ASP A 208 -0.46 29.04 2.15
CA ASP A 208 -1.43 29.91 1.46
C ASP A 208 -2.37 30.67 2.41
N GLY A 209 -2.28 30.41 3.73
CA GLY A 209 -3.12 31.02 4.75
C GLY A 209 -4.51 30.37 4.89
N VAL A 210 -4.78 29.27 4.20
CA VAL A 210 -6.05 28.55 4.26
C VAL A 210 -6.00 27.46 5.34
N VAL A 211 -7.11 27.23 6.03
CA VAL A 211 -7.23 26.13 7.00
C VAL A 211 -7.62 24.84 6.27
N TYR A 212 -6.82 23.81 6.48
CA TYR A 212 -7.06 22.45 6.02
C TYR A 212 -7.32 21.53 7.20
N GLU A 213 -8.19 20.56 7.01
CA GLU A 213 -8.51 19.52 7.99
C GLU A 213 -8.51 18.15 7.30
N PHE A 214 -7.73 17.24 7.86
CA PHE A 214 -7.52 15.90 7.33
C PHE A 214 -7.98 14.89 8.38
N SER A 215 -8.70 13.86 7.94
CA SER A 215 -9.10 12.77 8.82
C SER A 215 -9.29 11.46 8.08
N TYR A 216 -8.86 10.37 8.70
CA TYR A 216 -9.19 9.00 8.28
C TYR A 216 -10.67 8.62 8.50
N SER A 217 -11.49 9.51 9.06
CA SER A 217 -12.94 9.32 9.11
C SER A 217 -13.69 10.03 7.98
N PHE A 218 -13.02 10.84 7.16
CA PHE A 218 -13.66 11.62 6.10
C PHE A 218 -13.86 10.81 4.84
N HIS A 219 -14.98 10.09 4.82
CA HIS A 219 -15.42 9.32 3.68
C HIS A 219 -16.96 9.28 3.59
N LYS A 220 -17.48 9.00 2.39
CA LYS A 220 -18.90 8.75 2.14
C LYS A 220 -19.04 7.47 1.35
N THR A 221 -19.99 6.62 1.75
CA THR A 221 -20.30 5.40 0.99
C THR A 221 -21.65 5.56 0.31
N GLU A 222 -21.67 5.58 -1.02
CA GLU A 222 -22.87 5.69 -1.84
C GLU A 222 -22.85 4.61 -2.92
N GLN A 223 -23.94 3.85 -3.07
CA GLN A 223 -24.09 2.79 -4.09
C GLN A 223 -22.97 1.71 -4.09
N GLY A 224 -22.35 1.47 -2.92
CA GLY A 224 -21.24 0.51 -2.78
C GLY A 224 -19.87 1.11 -3.09
N GLU A 225 -19.80 2.40 -3.39
CA GLU A 225 -18.57 3.13 -3.65
C GLU A 225 -18.25 4.07 -2.48
N THR A 226 -17.04 3.95 -1.94
CA THR A 226 -16.56 4.79 -0.84
C THR A 226 -15.68 5.90 -1.39
N TRP A 227 -15.99 7.15 -1.04
CA TRP A 227 -15.30 8.36 -1.50
C TRP A 227 -14.60 9.07 -0.36
N TRP A 228 -13.28 9.21 -0.45
CA TRP A 228 -12.46 9.92 0.55
C TRP A 228 -12.33 11.42 0.23
N TYR A 229 -12.28 12.25 1.26
CA TYR A 229 -12.14 13.70 1.12
C TYR A 229 -11.35 14.33 2.28
N TYR A 230 -10.85 15.55 2.07
CA TYR A 230 -10.36 16.44 3.12
C TYR A 230 -11.20 17.71 3.15
N ILE A 231 -11.05 18.54 4.18
CA ILE A 231 -11.78 19.81 4.27
C ILE A 231 -10.80 20.96 4.02
N GLN A 232 -11.17 21.86 3.10
CA GLN A 232 -10.47 23.10 2.80
C GLN A 232 -11.40 24.28 3.08
N ASN A 233 -11.10 25.10 4.09
CA ASN A 233 -11.93 26.23 4.50
C ASN A 233 -13.42 25.88 4.71
N GLY A 234 -13.69 24.71 5.30
CA GLY A 234 -15.05 24.19 5.53
C GLY A 234 -15.71 23.52 4.31
N ILE A 235 -15.02 23.44 3.16
CA ILE A 235 -15.51 22.79 1.94
C ILE A 235 -14.87 21.40 1.83
N ALA A 236 -15.67 20.37 1.57
CA ALA A 236 -15.17 19.02 1.34
C ALA A 236 -14.58 18.90 -0.07
N GLU A 237 -13.29 18.59 -0.14
CA GLU A 237 -12.52 18.43 -1.36
C GLU A 237 -12.15 16.95 -1.55
N PRO A 238 -12.40 16.36 -2.74
CA PRO A 238 -12.14 14.94 -2.97
C PRO A 238 -10.65 14.62 -2.89
N ALA A 239 -10.31 13.52 -2.22
CA ALA A 239 -8.96 12.99 -2.22
C ALA A 239 -8.71 12.26 -3.55
N GLN A 240 -8.00 12.92 -4.48
CA GLN A 240 -7.77 12.36 -5.82
C GLN A 240 -6.56 11.42 -5.84
N TYR A 241 -6.81 10.15 -6.16
CA TYR A 241 -5.78 9.12 -6.33
C TYR A 241 -5.24 9.05 -7.77
N SER A 242 -5.93 9.54 -8.79
CA SER A 242 -5.32 9.71 -10.13
C SER A 242 -6.09 10.73 -10.97
N SER A 243 -5.41 11.32 -11.95
CA SER A 243 -6.03 12.18 -12.98
C SER A 243 -6.74 11.41 -14.10
N PHE A 244 -6.58 10.08 -14.15
CA PHE A 244 -7.05 9.22 -15.24
C PHE A 244 -8.14 8.23 -14.84
N MET A 245 -8.30 7.96 -13.54
CA MET A 245 -9.41 7.19 -12.98
C MET A 245 -10.31 8.12 -12.17
N TYR A 246 -11.54 8.28 -12.64
CA TYR A 246 -12.64 8.71 -11.79
C TYR A 246 -12.94 7.57 -10.83
N GLY A 247 -12.53 7.69 -9.57
CA GLY A 247 -12.84 6.68 -8.57
C GLY A 247 -12.46 7.14 -7.18
N ASN A 248 -13.40 6.96 -6.24
CA ASN A 248 -13.38 6.57 -4.82
C ASN A 248 -12.31 7.14 -3.86
N GLY A 249 -11.17 7.60 -4.36
CA GLY A 249 -10.13 8.20 -3.56
C GLY A 249 -9.56 7.23 -2.52
N TYR A 250 -8.45 7.64 -1.95
CA TYR A 250 -7.85 7.03 -0.77
C TYR A 250 -7.57 8.22 0.16
N PRO A 251 -7.43 8.04 1.48
CA PRO A 251 -7.02 9.13 2.37
C PRO A 251 -5.51 9.43 2.23
N ILE A 252 -5.16 9.90 1.04
CA ILE A 252 -3.81 10.17 0.55
C ILE A 252 -3.81 11.49 -0.22
N LEU A 253 -2.63 12.10 -0.35
CA LEU A 253 -2.39 13.24 -1.21
C LEU A 253 -1.28 12.94 -2.21
N ARG A 254 -1.46 13.42 -3.44
CA ARG A 254 -0.37 13.47 -4.42
C ARG A 254 0.67 14.48 -3.96
N VAL A 255 1.95 14.10 -3.94
CA VAL A 255 3.04 14.98 -3.48
C VAL A 255 3.17 16.21 -4.40
N GLY A 256 3.06 16.05 -5.73
CA GLY A 256 3.01 17.19 -6.66
C GLY A 256 1.65 17.93 -6.72
N GLY A 257 0.68 17.56 -5.88
CA GLY A 257 -0.68 18.10 -5.92
C GLY A 257 -0.83 19.45 -5.21
N ALA A 258 -1.81 20.25 -5.64
CA ALA A 258 -2.05 21.60 -5.13
C ALA A 258 -2.24 21.63 -3.60
N ALA A 259 -3.02 20.70 -3.03
CA ALA A 259 -3.24 20.65 -1.59
C ALA A 259 -1.96 20.36 -0.81
N PHE A 260 -1.14 19.40 -1.27
CA PHE A 260 0.13 19.10 -0.62
C PHE A 260 1.07 20.32 -0.65
N GLN A 261 1.22 20.97 -1.79
CA GLN A 261 2.08 22.15 -1.92
C GLN A 261 1.55 23.34 -1.11
N ALA A 262 0.24 23.57 -1.10
CA ALA A 262 -0.39 24.64 -0.34
C ALA A 262 -0.25 24.45 1.18
N VAL A 263 -0.30 23.21 1.65
CA VAL A 263 -0.15 22.91 3.08
C VAL A 263 1.33 22.93 3.50
N THR A 264 2.23 22.31 2.73
CA THR A 264 3.63 22.13 3.12
C THR A 264 4.55 23.27 2.69
N GLY A 265 4.17 24.02 1.66
CA GLY A 265 5.05 24.96 0.96
C GLY A 265 6.15 24.31 0.14
N LEU A 266 6.13 22.98 0.01
CA LEU A 266 7.09 22.24 -0.80
C LEU A 266 6.71 22.36 -2.28
N THR A 267 7.70 22.68 -3.11
CA THR A 267 7.56 22.75 -4.56
C THR A 267 8.60 21.87 -5.24
N PHE A 268 8.26 21.42 -6.44
CA PHE A 268 9.12 20.66 -7.33
C PHE A 268 9.72 21.65 -8.34
N TYR A 269 11.04 21.72 -8.47
CA TYR A 269 11.65 22.42 -9.59
C TYR A 269 11.73 21.53 -10.84
N GLU A 270 11.60 22.15 -12.01
CA GLU A 270 11.98 21.58 -13.31
C GLU A 270 13.51 21.54 -13.48
#